data_AF-A0A3D5Q5X0-F1
#
_entry.id   AF-A0A3D5Q5X0-F1
#
_cell.length_a   1.000
_cell.length_b   1.000
_cell.length_c   1.000
_cell.angle_alpha   90.00
_cell.angle_beta   90.00
_cell.angle_gamma   90.00
#
_symmetry.space_group_name_H-M   'P 1'
#
loop_
_entity.id
_entity.type
_entity.pdbx_description
1 polymer ?
#
loop_
_entity_poly.entity_id
_entity_poly.type
_entity_poly.pdbx_seq_one_letter_code
_entity_poly.pdbx_strand_id
1 'polypeptide(L)'
;MSEKKPHLDEEALAELRDVMEDEFPVLIETYINDSRERISALQEAIGSGDAEECCKTAHSFKGSSINIGAPRLGDICFSTEQAARASRMSDCANYLSEIEEEFRTVRELFLDRFGAGD
;
A
#
# COMPACT_ATOMS: atom_id res chain seq x y z
N MET A 1 4.97 0.90 23.32
CA MET A 1 5.82 0.40 22.23
C MET A 1 4.87 0.00 21.12
N SER A 2 4.78 0.75 20.01
CA SER A 2 3.88 0.34 18.93
C SER A 2 4.45 -0.92 18.29
N GLU A 3 3.76 -2.03 18.48
CA GLU A 3 4.02 -3.26 17.75
C GLU A 3 3.90 -2.95 16.25
N LYS A 4 4.99 -3.07 15.51
CA LYS A 4 4.97 -2.89 14.05
C LYS A 4 4.05 -3.95 13.47
N LYS A 5 3.00 -3.52 12.77
CA LYS A 5 2.12 -4.43 12.01
C LYS A 5 2.95 -5.32 11.08
N PRO A 6 2.51 -6.55 10.80
CA PRO A 6 3.20 -7.41 9.86
C PRO A 6 3.13 -6.83 8.44
N HIS A 7 4.11 -7.18 7.60
CA HIS A 7 4.12 -6.82 6.19
C HIS A 7 2.93 -7.42 5.45
N LEU A 8 2.69 -8.70 5.73
CA LEU A 8 1.57 -9.49 5.23
C LEU A 8 0.83 -10.12 6.42
N ASP A 9 -0.48 -10.01 6.41
CA ASP A 9 -1.37 -10.65 7.37
C ASP A 9 -1.75 -12.03 6.85
N GLU A 10 -1.18 -13.08 7.45
CA GLU A 10 -1.36 -14.47 7.00
C GLU A 10 -2.82 -14.92 7.07
N GLU A 11 -3.56 -14.45 8.08
CA GLU A 11 -4.96 -14.84 8.27
C GLU A 11 -5.83 -14.19 7.19
N ALA A 12 -5.67 -12.89 6.96
CA ALA A 12 -6.39 -12.19 5.89
C ALA A 12 -6.05 -12.75 4.50
N LEU A 13 -4.78 -13.11 4.25
CA LEU A 13 -4.37 -13.72 2.98
C LEU A 13 -4.95 -15.11 2.77
N ALA A 14 -5.02 -15.93 3.83
CA ALA A 14 -5.62 -17.26 3.75
C ALA A 14 -7.12 -17.16 3.41
N GLU A 15 -7.85 -16.28 4.10
CA GLU A 15 -9.28 -16.02 3.83
C GLU A 15 -9.50 -15.49 2.41
N LEU A 16 -8.69 -14.51 1.98
CA LEU A 16 -8.81 -13.93 0.64
C LEU A 16 -8.51 -14.94 -0.46
N ARG A 17 -7.54 -15.85 -0.22
CA ARG A 17 -7.21 -16.95 -1.15
C ARG A 17 -8.32 -17.99 -1.22
N ASP A 18 -8.94 -18.33 -0.09
CA ASP A 18 -10.07 -19.27 -0.05
C ASP A 18 -11.28 -18.74 -0.83
N VAL A 19 -11.56 -17.43 -0.72
CA VAL A 19 -12.67 -16.78 -1.42
C VAL A 19 -12.40 -16.60 -2.91
N MET A 20 -11.16 -16.25 -3.30
CA MET A 20 -10.82 -15.92 -4.69
C MET A 20 -10.36 -17.13 -5.52
N GLU A 21 -9.97 -18.23 -4.87
CA GLU A 21 -9.53 -19.47 -5.50
C GLU A 21 -8.53 -19.24 -6.65
N ASP A 22 -8.91 -19.55 -7.90
CA ASP A 22 -8.09 -19.40 -9.10
C ASP A 22 -7.83 -17.94 -9.51
N GLU A 23 -8.63 -16.98 -9.05
CA GLU A 23 -8.46 -15.54 -9.34
C GLU A 23 -7.48 -14.85 -8.38
N PHE A 24 -7.07 -15.53 -7.30
CA PHE A 24 -6.17 -14.94 -6.31
C PHE A 24 -4.85 -14.42 -6.90
N PRO A 25 -4.14 -15.14 -7.79
CA PRO A 25 -2.90 -14.62 -8.39
C PRO A 25 -3.14 -13.36 -9.26
N VAL A 26 -4.26 -13.30 -9.97
CA VAL A 26 -4.64 -12.15 -10.80
C VAL A 26 -4.94 -10.93 -9.93
N LEU A 27 -5.57 -11.14 -8.77
CA LEU A 27 -5.81 -10.10 -7.79
C LEU A 27 -4.49 -9.51 -7.26
N ILE A 28 -3.52 -10.35 -6.92
CA ILE A 28 -2.20 -9.93 -6.46
C ILE A 28 -1.47 -9.11 -7.53
N GLU A 29 -1.46 -9.58 -8.78
CA GLU A 29 -0.85 -8.84 -9.89
C GLU A 29 -1.52 -7.48 -10.12
N THR A 30 -2.86 -7.45 -10.07
CA THR A 30 -3.65 -6.22 -10.20
C THR A 30 -3.31 -5.24 -9.08
N TYR A 31 -3.24 -5.71 -7.83
CA TYR A 31 -2.84 -4.89 -6.69
C TYR A 31 -1.43 -4.30 -6.86
N ILE A 32 -0.46 -5.10 -7.33
CA ILE A 32 0.92 -4.63 -7.56
C ILE A 32 0.95 -3.53 -8.63
N ASN A 33 0.19 -3.68 -9.70
CA ASN A 33 0.13 -2.68 -10.78
C ASN A 33 -0.55 -1.38 -10.30
N ASP A 34 -1.73 -1.48 -9.70
CA ASP A 34 -2.47 -0.35 -9.12
C ASP A 34 -1.65 0.40 -8.05
N SER A 35 -0.90 -0.33 -7.21
CA SER A 35 -0.03 0.27 -6.21
C SER A 35 1.08 1.14 -6.82
N ARG A 36 1.66 0.74 -7.96
CA ARG A 36 2.68 1.54 -8.66
C ARG A 36 2.12 2.85 -9.19
N GLU A 37 0.90 2.82 -9.73
CA GLU A 37 0.21 4.02 -10.20
C GLU A 37 -0.09 4.96 -9.03
N ARG A 38 -0.54 4.42 -7.89
CA ARG A 38 -0.81 5.21 -6.67
C ARG A 38 0.44 5.85 -6.08
N ILE A 39 1.56 5.13 -6.04
CA ILE A 39 2.84 5.70 -5.59
C ILE A 39 3.26 6.86 -6.50
N SER A 40 3.11 6.68 -7.81
CA SER A 40 3.41 7.73 -8.79
C SER A 40 2.52 8.96 -8.61
N ALA A 41 1.21 8.76 -8.39
CA ALA A 41 0.27 9.84 -8.11
C ALA A 41 0.55 10.54 -6.77
N LEU A 42 0.94 9.80 -5.72
CA LEU A 42 1.38 10.40 -4.45
C LEU A 42 2.62 11.26 -4.65
N GLN A 43 3.61 10.78 -5.42
CA GLN A 43 4.82 11.53 -5.72
C GLN A 43 4.50 12.84 -6.46
N GLU A 44 3.60 12.79 -7.46
CA GLU A 44 3.17 13.99 -8.18
C GLU A 44 2.46 14.99 -7.27
N ALA A 45 1.45 14.54 -6.51
CA ALA A 45 0.70 15.39 -5.60
C ALA A 45 1.58 16.01 -4.50
N ILE A 46 2.59 15.27 -4.02
CA ILE A 46 3.57 15.81 -3.07
C ILE A 46 4.46 16.86 -3.73
N GLY A 47 4.92 16.61 -4.96
CA GLY A 47 5.76 17.52 -5.72
C GLY A 47 5.06 18.83 -6.12
N SER A 48 3.76 18.77 -6.40
CA SER A 48 2.94 19.95 -6.69
C SER A 48 2.40 20.67 -5.45
N GLY A 49 2.46 20.02 -4.28
CA GLY A 49 1.88 20.55 -3.03
C GLY A 49 0.37 20.37 -2.93
N ASP A 50 -0.24 19.52 -3.77
CA ASP A 50 -1.68 19.22 -3.79
C ASP A 50 -2.07 18.30 -2.63
N ALA A 51 -2.26 18.91 -1.46
CA ALA A 51 -2.64 18.21 -0.22
C ALA A 51 -3.97 17.43 -0.36
N GLU A 52 -4.94 17.94 -1.13
CA GLU A 52 -6.21 17.26 -1.36
C GLU A 52 -6.02 15.95 -2.15
N GLU A 53 -5.24 16.00 -3.23
CA GLU A 53 -4.99 14.82 -4.08
C GLU A 53 -4.11 13.80 -3.35
N CYS A 54 -3.10 14.26 -2.61
CA CYS A 54 -2.29 13.43 -1.74
C CYS A 54 -3.16 12.69 -0.70
N CYS A 55 -4.10 13.41 -0.05
CA CYS A 55 -5.03 12.81 0.91
C CYS A 55 -5.93 11.75 0.26
N LYS A 56 -6.52 12.04 -0.91
CA LYS A 56 -7.42 11.11 -1.61
C LYS A 56 -6.67 9.85 -2.06
N THR A 57 -5.49 10.02 -2.64
CA THR A 57 -4.66 8.91 -3.10
C THR A 57 -4.22 8.03 -1.94
N ALA A 58 -3.73 8.64 -0.85
CA ALA A 58 -3.33 7.90 0.36
C ALA A 58 -4.52 7.15 1.00
N HIS A 59 -5.70 7.76 1.04
CA HIS A 59 -6.91 7.12 1.56
C HIS A 59 -7.29 5.87 0.76
N SER A 60 -7.31 5.98 -0.57
CA SER A 60 -7.65 4.87 -1.44
C SER A 60 -6.57 3.77 -1.39
N PHE A 61 -5.30 4.14 -1.35
CA PHE A 61 -4.19 3.19 -1.25
C PHE A 61 -4.18 2.44 0.08
N LYS A 62 -4.52 3.12 1.19
CA LYS A 62 -4.74 2.48 2.50
C LYS A 62 -5.78 1.37 2.40
N GLY A 63 -6.95 1.67 1.81
CA GLY A 63 -8.04 0.70 1.69
C GLY A 63 -7.61 -0.53 0.89
N SER A 64 -6.98 -0.31 -0.27
CA SER A 64 -6.42 -1.38 -1.10
C SER A 64 -5.42 -2.25 -0.33
N SER A 65 -4.49 -1.62 0.39
CA SER A 65 -3.43 -2.31 1.15
C SER A 65 -3.98 -3.12 2.34
N ILE A 66 -4.96 -2.60 3.07
CA ILE A 66 -5.58 -3.37 4.17
C ILE A 66 -6.37 -4.56 3.61
N ASN A 67 -7.11 -4.34 2.52
CA ASN A 67 -7.95 -5.38 1.93
C ASN A 67 -7.15 -6.54 1.35
N ILE A 68 -5.97 -6.27 0.76
CA ILE A 68 -5.09 -7.31 0.23
C ILE A 68 -4.29 -8.03 1.33
N GLY A 69 -4.41 -7.62 2.60
CA GLY A 69 -3.62 -8.19 3.69
C GLY A 69 -2.21 -7.59 3.86
N ALA A 70 -2.00 -6.33 3.47
CA ALA A 70 -0.77 -5.57 3.71
C ALA A 70 -0.99 -4.45 4.76
N PRO A 71 -1.22 -4.80 6.05
CA PRO A 71 -1.71 -3.86 7.05
C PRO A 71 -0.68 -2.81 7.46
N ARG A 72 0.62 -3.11 7.35
CA ARG A 72 1.70 -2.14 7.61
C ARG A 72 1.74 -1.05 6.55
N LEU A 73 1.65 -1.40 5.28
CA LEU A 73 1.57 -0.42 4.18
C LEU A 73 0.33 0.46 4.33
N GLY A 74 -0.81 -0.14 4.72
CA GLY A 74 -2.02 0.60 5.06
C GLY A 74 -1.82 1.63 6.18
N ASP A 75 -1.01 1.33 7.19
CA ASP A 75 -0.73 2.23 8.32
C ASP A 75 0.11 3.45 7.92
N ILE A 76 1.10 3.24 7.04
CA ILE A 76 1.91 4.33 6.48
C ILE A 76 1.04 5.22 5.56
N CYS A 77 0.17 4.61 4.74
CA CYS A 77 -0.81 5.34 3.95
C CYS A 77 -1.75 6.17 4.82
N PHE A 78 -2.19 5.63 5.96
CA PHE A 78 -3.00 6.37 6.93
C PHE A 78 -2.24 7.57 7.54
N SER A 79 -0.96 7.40 7.86
CA SER A 79 -0.10 8.49 8.35
C SER A 79 0.07 9.59 7.29
N THR A 80 0.24 9.20 6.03
CA THR A 80 0.29 10.12 4.87
C THR A 80 -1.03 10.86 4.69
N GLU A 81 -2.17 10.16 4.76
CA GLU A 81 -3.52 10.74 4.71
C GLU A 81 -3.69 11.81 5.79
N GLN A 82 -3.29 11.53 7.04
CA GLN A 82 -3.40 12.50 8.14
C GLN A 82 -2.45 13.69 7.99
N ALA A 83 -1.23 13.48 7.49
CA ALA A 83 -0.28 14.56 7.21
C ALA A 83 -0.81 15.48 6.10
N ALA A 84 -1.34 14.91 5.01
CA ALA A 84 -1.93 15.65 3.91
C ALA A 84 -3.16 16.47 4.36
N ARG A 85 -4.05 15.89 5.18
CA ARG A 85 -5.19 16.63 5.77
C ARG A 85 -4.76 17.81 6.64
N ALA A 86 -3.59 17.73 7.27
CA ALA A 86 -3.01 18.80 8.06
C ALA A 86 -2.11 19.75 7.21
N SER A 87 -2.10 19.59 5.89
CA SER A 87 -1.23 20.32 4.95
C SER A 87 0.27 20.23 5.27
N ARG A 88 0.69 19.15 5.92
CA ARG A 88 2.10 18.89 6.28
C ARG A 88 2.81 18.12 5.17
N MET A 89 2.98 18.76 4.01
CA MET A 89 3.52 18.12 2.81
C MET A 89 4.96 17.60 2.99
N SER A 90 5.75 18.24 3.85
CA SER A 90 7.09 17.74 4.20
C SER A 90 7.06 16.39 4.94
N ASP A 91 6.05 16.17 5.80
CA ASP A 91 5.85 14.86 6.44
C ASP A 91 5.38 13.83 5.41
N CYS A 92 4.51 14.22 4.46
CA CYS A 92 4.08 13.34 3.37
C CYS A 92 5.27 12.83 2.53
N ALA A 93 6.26 13.68 2.26
CA ALA A 93 7.47 13.27 1.53
C ALA A 93 8.28 12.21 2.29
N ASN A 94 8.38 12.31 3.63
CA ASN A 94 9.04 11.30 4.45
C ASN A 94 8.27 9.97 4.39
N TYR A 95 6.94 10.03 4.55
CA TYR A 95 6.10 8.83 4.48
C TYR A 95 6.07 8.21 3.08
N LEU A 96 6.25 8.98 2.00
CA LEU A 96 6.36 8.44 0.65
C LEU A 96 7.55 7.48 0.53
N SER A 97 8.72 7.85 1.07
CA SER A 97 9.87 6.95 1.09
C SER A 97 9.58 5.66 1.88
N GLU A 98 8.88 5.76 3.01
CA GLU A 98 8.46 4.58 3.78
C GLU A 98 7.45 3.70 3.01
N ILE A 99 6.53 4.32 2.25
CA ILE A 99 5.59 3.62 1.36
C ILE A 99 6.35 2.86 0.28
N GLU A 100 7.35 3.47 -0.36
CA GLU A 100 8.12 2.83 -1.43
C GLU A 100 8.92 1.62 -0.93
N GLU A 101 9.54 1.73 0.25
CA GLU A 101 10.28 0.63 0.87
C GLU A 101 9.35 -0.51 1.32
N GLU A 102 8.23 -0.17 1.95
CA GLU A 102 7.26 -1.17 2.41
C GLU A 102 6.57 -1.86 1.22
N PHE A 103 6.19 -1.12 0.18
CA PHE A 103 5.63 -1.68 -1.03
C PHE A 103 6.61 -2.63 -1.74
N ARG A 104 7.90 -2.29 -1.78
CA ARG A 104 8.93 -3.20 -2.32
C ARG A 104 8.94 -4.53 -1.55
N THR A 105 8.92 -4.46 -0.23
CA THR A 105 8.90 -5.64 0.65
C THR A 105 7.63 -6.47 0.42
N VAL A 106 6.46 -5.85 0.43
CA VAL A 106 5.16 -6.50 0.18
C VAL A 106 5.14 -7.18 -1.20
N ARG A 107 5.61 -6.48 -2.24
CA ARG A 107 5.71 -7.03 -3.59
C ARG A 107 6.63 -8.26 -3.64
N GLU A 108 7.81 -8.19 -3.04
CA GLU A 108 8.75 -9.32 -3.03
C GLU A 108 8.15 -10.53 -2.31
N LEU A 109 7.50 -10.32 -1.16
CA LEU A 109 6.83 -11.41 -0.44
C LEU A 109 5.67 -12.02 -1.25
N PHE A 110 4.90 -11.20 -1.96
CA PHE A 110 3.86 -11.71 -2.86
C PHE A 110 4.42 -12.53 -4.02
N LEU A 111 5.49 -12.06 -4.65
CA LEU A 111 6.13 -12.77 -5.75
C LEU A 111 6.82 -14.07 -5.29
N ASP A 112 7.43 -14.08 -4.11
CA ASP A 112 8.06 -15.28 -3.53
C ASP A 112 7.03 -16.38 -3.22
N ARG A 113 5.86 -15.99 -2.69
CA ARG A 113 4.84 -16.95 -2.21
C ARG A 113 3.81 -17.34 -3.25
N PHE A 114 3.49 -16.43 -4.17
CA PHE A 114 2.37 -16.55 -5.09
C PHE A 114 2.73 -16.22 -6.54
N GLY A 115 3.96 -15.75 -6.80
CA GLY A 115 4.44 -15.59 -8.17
C GLY A 115 4.47 -16.94 -8.86
N ALA A 116 3.93 -17.00 -10.07
CA ALA A 116 4.16 -18.15 -10.93
C ALA A 116 5.68 -18.33 -11.08
N GLY A 117 6.19 -19.50 -10.68
CA GLY A 117 7.48 -19.93 -11.19
C GLY A 117 7.42 -19.89 -12.70
N ASP A 118 8.44 -19.29 -13.31
CA ASP A 118 8.70 -19.41 -14.74
C ASP A 118 8.60 -20.87 -15.20
#